data_AF-A0AAU7Z573-F1
#
_entry.id   AF-A0AAU7Z573-F1
#
_cell.length_a   1.000
_cell.length_b   1.000
_cell.length_c   1.000
_cell.angle_alpha   90.00
_cell.angle_beta   90.00
_cell.angle_gamma   90.00
#
_symmetry.space_group_name_H-M   'P 1'
#
loop_
_entity.id
_entity.type
_entity.pdbx_description
1 polymer ?
#
loop_
_entity_poly.entity_id
_entity_poly.type
_entity_poly.pdbx_seq_one_letter_code
_entity_poly.pdbx_strand_id
1 'polypeptide(L)'
;MRRLRSLPEVTHATEYFGFSAPSGAGPGLVAPVFPADPLLGTTDQVTDPEQQWYIFRCKIDGAWTRVSGAGVVIADVDKGFFLGHEDLINQVERTYNAWDGTTNVSAGATDHGTGVLGLAGAESNTVGIAGVAFSAKLWAIQHNTGTGQELQGNSLASAIDWAALQDSGGRRG
;
A
#
# COMPACT_ATOMS: atom_id res chain seq x y z
N MET A 1 -6.84 30.37 -1.68
CA MET A 1 -6.94 29.76 -0.33
C MET A 1 -8.38 29.84 0.18
N ARG A 2 -9.27 28.92 -0.22
CA ARG A 2 -10.60 28.76 0.40
C ARG A 2 -11.23 27.45 -0.09
N ARG A 3 -11.46 26.49 0.81
CA ARG A 3 -12.37 25.31 0.75
C ARG A 3 -11.75 24.05 1.38
N LEU A 4 -11.30 24.13 2.64
CA LEU A 4 -10.95 22.92 3.41
C LEU A 4 -11.60 22.89 4.81
N ARG A 5 -12.62 23.74 5.05
CA ARG A 5 -13.28 23.86 6.36
C ARG A 5 -14.80 23.72 6.29
N SER A 6 -15.32 22.86 5.42
CA SER A 6 -16.77 22.64 5.36
C SER A 6 -17.19 21.19 5.14
N LEU A 7 -16.34 20.22 5.47
CA LEU A 7 -16.81 18.84 5.61
C LEU A 7 -17.21 18.64 7.08
N PRO A 8 -18.42 18.12 7.35
CA PRO A 8 -18.82 17.80 8.71
C PRO A 8 -17.86 16.75 9.27
N GLU A 9 -17.36 17.00 10.49
CA GLU A 9 -16.55 16.04 11.22
C GLU A 9 -17.37 14.76 11.46
N VAL A 10 -16.83 13.61 11.07
CA VAL A 10 -17.47 12.32 11.32
C VAL A 10 -17.34 12.04 12.81
N THR A 11 -18.41 12.32 13.55
CA THR A 11 -18.41 12.17 15.01
C THR A 11 -18.71 10.75 15.48
N HIS A 12 -19.35 9.92 14.65
CA HIS A 12 -19.53 8.47 14.85
C HIS A 12 -19.72 7.77 13.49
N ALA A 13 -19.27 6.52 13.38
CA ALA A 13 -19.61 5.61 12.28
C ALA A 13 -20.62 4.56 12.79
N THR A 14 -21.74 4.41 12.10
CA THR A 14 -22.73 3.34 12.34
C THR A 14 -22.62 2.32 11.21
N GLU A 15 -22.72 1.05 11.54
CA GLU A 15 -22.84 -0.02 10.54
C GLU A 15 -24.12 0.19 9.74
N TYR A 16 -23.98 0.56 8.46
CA TYR A 16 -25.09 0.67 7.54
C TYR A 16 -25.28 -0.68 6.81
N PHE A 17 -26.24 -1.48 7.28
CA PHE A 17 -26.60 -2.77 6.66
C PHE A 17 -27.34 -2.64 5.32
N GLY A 18 -27.47 -1.43 4.76
CA GLY A 18 -28.18 -1.18 3.51
C GLY A 18 -27.31 -1.13 2.25
N PHE A 19 -26.01 -1.45 2.32
CA PHE A 19 -25.20 -1.58 1.11
C PHE A 19 -25.49 -2.92 0.43
N SER A 20 -26.44 -2.92 -0.50
CA SER A 20 -26.43 -3.90 -1.58
C SER A 20 -25.17 -3.62 -2.39
N ALA A 21 -24.24 -4.57 -2.42
CA ALA A 21 -23.09 -4.51 -3.31
C ALA A 21 -23.59 -4.18 -4.72
N PRO A 22 -22.95 -3.26 -5.46
CA PRO A 22 -23.32 -3.00 -6.84
C PRO A 22 -23.36 -4.34 -7.57
N SER A 23 -24.46 -4.62 -8.26
CA SER A 23 -24.77 -5.90 -8.93
C SER A 23 -23.87 -6.22 -10.13
N GLY A 24 -22.67 -5.65 -10.18
CA GLY A 24 -21.61 -6.08 -11.08
C GLY A 24 -20.74 -7.08 -10.36
N ALA A 25 -21.07 -8.37 -10.47
CA ALA A 25 -20.07 -9.40 -10.27
C ALA A 25 -18.93 -9.13 -11.26
N GLY A 26 -17.83 -8.57 -10.75
CA GLY A 26 -16.53 -8.79 -11.37
C GLY A 26 -16.31 -10.30 -11.53
N PRO A 27 -15.42 -10.73 -12.45
CA PRO A 27 -15.22 -12.14 -12.73
C PRO A 27 -15.04 -12.87 -11.39
N GLY A 28 -15.84 -13.93 -11.19
CA GLY A 28 -16.11 -14.53 -9.88
C GLY A 28 -14.86 -14.59 -9.03
N LEU A 29 -14.93 -13.99 -7.83
CA LEU A 29 -13.83 -13.99 -6.87
C LEU A 29 -13.55 -15.44 -6.47
N VAL A 30 -12.63 -16.08 -7.18
CA VAL A 30 -11.94 -17.25 -6.66
C VAL A 30 -11.26 -16.76 -5.39
N ALA A 31 -11.57 -17.40 -4.26
CA ALA A 31 -10.89 -17.09 -3.01
C ALA A 31 -9.37 -17.15 -3.28
N PRO A 32 -8.61 -16.11 -2.94
CA PRO A 32 -7.21 -16.09 -3.25
C PRO A 32 -6.50 -17.19 -2.47
N VAL A 33 -5.42 -17.72 -3.05
CA VAL A 33 -4.60 -18.72 -2.36
C VAL A 33 -4.00 -18.07 -1.12
N PHE A 34 -4.15 -18.74 0.02
CA PHE A 34 -3.59 -18.25 1.27
C PHE A 34 -2.07 -18.19 1.18
N PRO A 35 -1.43 -17.07 1.58
CA PRO A 35 0.02 -16.92 1.55
C PRO A 35 0.77 -18.04 2.29
N ALA A 36 1.88 -18.48 1.71
CA ALA A 36 2.74 -19.55 2.27
C ALA A 36 4.15 -19.04 2.62
N ASP A 37 4.28 -17.73 2.76
CA ASP A 37 5.54 -17.04 3.04
C ASP A 37 6.10 -17.42 4.43
N PRO A 38 7.41 -17.65 4.55
CA PRO A 38 8.01 -18.29 5.73
C PRO A 38 7.88 -17.48 7.02
N LEU A 39 7.77 -16.15 6.93
CA LEU A 39 7.63 -15.27 8.09
C LEU A 39 6.17 -14.97 8.44
N LEU A 40 5.17 -15.56 7.77
CA LEU A 40 3.76 -15.25 8.05
C LEU A 40 3.37 -15.53 9.52
N GLY A 41 3.95 -16.56 10.12
CA GLY A 41 3.58 -17.05 11.44
C GLY A 41 2.27 -17.85 11.42
N THR A 42 1.74 -18.17 12.61
CA THR A 42 0.57 -19.05 12.75
C THR A 42 -0.44 -18.62 13.84
N THR A 43 -0.15 -17.55 14.57
CA THR A 43 -0.90 -17.15 15.76
C THR A 43 -0.83 -15.64 15.98
N ASP A 44 -1.78 -15.10 16.77
CA ASP A 44 -1.83 -13.69 17.16
C ASP A 44 -0.92 -13.34 18.35
N GLN A 45 -0.20 -14.35 18.87
CA GLN A 45 0.78 -14.20 19.94
C GLN A 45 2.17 -13.92 19.38
N VAL A 46 2.92 -13.06 20.05
CA VAL A 46 4.32 -12.76 19.69
C VAL A 46 5.19 -13.88 20.27
N THR A 47 5.23 -15.02 19.59
CA THR A 47 6.14 -16.13 19.93
C THR A 47 7.51 -15.96 19.29
N ASP A 48 7.53 -15.37 18.09
CA ASP A 48 8.71 -14.99 17.34
C ASP A 48 8.48 -13.57 16.79
N PRO A 49 9.29 -12.57 17.15
CA PRO A 49 9.11 -11.21 16.68
C PRO A 49 9.37 -11.03 15.18
N GLU A 50 10.06 -11.96 14.52
CA GLU A 50 10.28 -11.93 13.07
C GLU A 50 9.03 -12.36 12.29
N GLN A 51 8.10 -13.07 12.96
CA GLN A 51 6.86 -13.51 12.34
C GLN A 51 5.79 -12.40 12.31
N GLN A 52 4.93 -12.45 11.29
CA GLN A 52 3.83 -11.51 11.08
C GLN A 52 2.62 -11.79 12.00
N TRP A 53 2.82 -11.88 13.30
CA TRP A 53 1.77 -12.10 14.32
C TRP A 53 0.58 -11.12 14.18
N TYR A 54 0.84 -9.92 13.65
CA TYR A 54 -0.17 -8.89 13.42
C TYR A 54 -1.21 -9.31 12.37
N ILE A 55 -0.88 -10.20 11.44
CA ILE A 55 -1.82 -10.74 10.44
C ILE A 55 -3.01 -11.41 11.16
N PHE A 56 -2.71 -12.27 12.13
CA PHE A 56 -3.73 -12.99 12.90
C PHE A 56 -4.42 -12.11 13.95
N ARG A 57 -3.68 -11.16 14.55
CA ARG A 57 -4.23 -10.23 15.54
C ARG A 57 -5.24 -9.27 14.90
N CYS A 58 -4.96 -8.80 13.69
CA CYS A 58 -5.83 -7.90 12.94
C CYS A 58 -6.84 -8.62 12.03
N LYS A 59 -6.90 -9.95 12.08
CA LYS A 59 -7.83 -10.79 11.28
C LYS A 59 -7.67 -10.65 9.77
N ILE A 60 -6.45 -10.36 9.32
CA ILE A 60 -6.09 -10.24 7.91
C ILE A 60 -6.10 -11.62 7.24
N ASP A 61 -5.68 -12.66 7.97
CA ASP A 61 -5.82 -14.07 7.57
C ASP A 61 -7.27 -14.44 7.19
N GLY A 62 -8.23 -13.96 7.98
CA GLY A 62 -9.66 -14.12 7.70
C GLY A 62 -10.10 -13.32 6.46
N ALA A 63 -9.59 -12.10 6.28
CA ALA A 63 -9.90 -11.27 5.11
C ALA A 63 -9.39 -11.91 3.80
N TRP A 64 -8.23 -12.55 3.83
CA TRP A 64 -7.65 -13.26 2.69
C TRP A 64 -8.51 -14.43 2.21
N THR A 65 -9.42 -14.97 3.01
CA THR A 65 -10.40 -15.96 2.49
C THR A 65 -11.39 -15.37 1.48
N ARG A 66 -11.44 -14.03 1.37
CA ARG A 66 -12.41 -13.29 0.54
C ARG A 66 -11.72 -12.40 -0.49
N VAL A 67 -10.65 -11.70 -0.10
CA VAL A 67 -9.99 -10.68 -0.93
C VAL A 67 -8.49 -10.62 -0.66
N SER A 68 -7.70 -10.37 -1.69
CA SER A 68 -6.23 -10.20 -1.61
C SER A 68 -5.73 -8.80 -1.98
N GLY A 69 -6.65 -7.87 -2.29
CA GLY A 69 -6.30 -6.55 -2.82
C GLY A 69 -6.16 -6.48 -4.33
N ALA A 70 -6.50 -7.55 -5.07
CA ALA A 70 -6.52 -7.52 -6.53
C ALA A 70 -7.40 -6.37 -7.06
N GLY A 71 -6.87 -5.60 -8.00
CA GLY A 71 -7.57 -4.43 -8.57
C GLY A 71 -7.53 -3.17 -7.68
N VAL A 72 -6.67 -3.16 -6.65
CA VAL A 72 -6.37 -1.98 -5.82
C VAL A 72 -4.97 -1.47 -6.15
N VAL A 73 -4.81 -0.15 -6.11
CA VAL A 73 -3.51 0.51 -6.09
C VAL A 73 -3.27 1.11 -4.71
N ILE A 74 -2.09 0.89 -4.15
CA ILE A 74 -1.65 1.54 -2.91
C ILE A 74 -0.50 2.48 -3.25
N ALA A 75 -0.69 3.78 -3.00
CA ALA A 75 0.36 4.78 -3.15
C ALA A 75 0.95 5.11 -1.77
N ASP A 76 2.24 4.82 -1.61
CA ASP A 76 2.99 5.14 -0.39
C ASP A 76 3.84 6.39 -0.62
N VAL A 77 3.65 7.39 0.24
CA VAL A 77 4.39 8.65 0.22
C VAL A 77 5.35 8.68 1.41
N ASP A 78 6.62 8.39 1.15
CA ASP A 78 7.63 8.22 2.20
C ASP A 78 9.01 8.79 1.79
N LYS A 79 10.05 8.43 2.54
CA LYS A 79 11.41 8.99 2.47
C LYS A 79 12.41 8.13 1.72
N GLY A 80 11.97 7.02 1.14
CA GLY A 80 12.81 6.13 0.33
C GLY A 80 12.26 4.72 0.22
N PHE A 81 12.64 4.05 -0.86
CA PHE A 81 12.20 2.71 -1.23
C PHE A 81 13.35 1.91 -1.86
N PHE A 82 13.66 0.74 -1.31
CA PHE A 82 14.56 -0.21 -1.94
C PHE A 82 13.79 -1.12 -2.90
N LEU A 83 13.69 -0.70 -4.15
CA LEU A 83 12.89 -1.39 -5.18
C LEU A 83 13.46 -2.74 -5.63
N GLY A 84 14.71 -3.05 -5.25
CA GLY A 84 15.35 -4.34 -5.53
C GLY A 84 15.01 -5.42 -4.50
N HIS A 85 14.15 -5.14 -3.53
CA HIS A 85 13.73 -6.13 -2.53
C HIS A 85 12.92 -7.26 -3.19
N GLU A 86 13.22 -8.50 -2.84
CA GLU A 86 12.61 -9.71 -3.42
C GLU A 86 11.08 -9.73 -3.29
N ASP A 87 10.55 -9.27 -2.16
CA ASP A 87 9.09 -9.16 -1.93
C ASP A 87 8.41 -7.96 -2.60
N LEU A 88 9.15 -7.03 -3.21
CA LEU A 88 8.59 -5.79 -3.78
C LEU A 88 8.80 -5.64 -5.29
N ILE A 89 9.83 -6.28 -5.86
CA ILE A 89 10.27 -6.02 -7.24
C ILE A 89 9.17 -6.25 -8.29
N ASN A 90 8.22 -7.16 -8.03
CA ASN A 90 7.09 -7.44 -8.94
C ASN A 90 5.79 -6.68 -8.58
N GLN A 91 5.79 -5.96 -7.46
CA GLN A 91 4.60 -5.27 -6.93
C GLN A 91 4.59 -3.78 -7.24
N VAL A 92 5.77 -3.15 -7.30
CA VAL A 92 5.89 -1.73 -7.62
C VAL A 92 5.66 -1.50 -9.11
N GLU A 93 4.55 -0.84 -9.42
CA GLU A 93 4.16 -0.49 -10.79
C GLU A 93 4.64 0.90 -11.18
N ARG A 94 4.68 1.85 -10.22
CA ARG A 94 5.09 3.23 -10.49
C ARG A 94 5.98 3.78 -9.39
N THR A 95 6.85 4.67 -9.80
CA THR A 95 7.71 5.44 -8.91
C THR A 95 7.60 6.91 -9.25
N TYR A 96 7.65 7.76 -8.23
CA TYR A 96 7.71 9.21 -8.40
C TYR A 96 8.55 9.81 -7.30
N ASN A 97 9.35 10.80 -7.65
CA ASN A 97 10.10 11.59 -6.71
C ASN A 97 9.58 13.03 -6.75
N ALA A 98 8.80 13.40 -5.74
CA ALA A 98 8.22 14.74 -5.62
C ALA A 98 9.26 15.81 -5.26
N TRP A 99 10.50 15.43 -4.89
CA TRP A 99 11.60 16.36 -4.69
C TRP A 99 12.06 16.96 -6.01
N ASP A 100 12.30 16.15 -7.04
CA ASP A 100 12.87 16.59 -8.32
C ASP A 100 11.97 16.33 -9.55
N GLY A 101 10.78 15.77 -9.34
CA GLY A 101 9.80 15.47 -10.38
C GLY A 101 10.16 14.26 -11.25
N THR A 102 11.19 13.51 -10.90
CA THR A 102 11.63 12.33 -11.68
C THR A 102 10.90 11.06 -11.23
N THR A 103 11.20 9.94 -11.88
CA THR A 103 10.80 8.60 -11.42
C THR A 103 11.89 7.94 -10.58
N ASN A 104 13.00 8.64 -10.30
CA ASN A 104 14.15 8.08 -9.60
C ASN A 104 13.94 8.22 -8.09
N VAL A 105 13.54 7.13 -7.45
CA VAL A 105 13.54 7.00 -5.99
C VAL A 105 14.82 6.28 -5.55
N SER A 106 15.26 6.56 -4.33
CA SER A 106 16.39 5.91 -3.68
C SER A 106 15.92 5.14 -2.46
N ALA A 107 16.78 4.29 -1.88
CA ALA A 107 16.49 3.60 -0.63
C ALA A 107 16.28 4.54 0.57
N GLY A 108 16.56 5.84 0.41
CA GLY A 108 16.47 6.81 1.50
C GLY A 108 17.56 6.64 2.55
N ALA A 109 17.45 7.40 3.64
CA ALA A 109 18.36 7.29 4.78
C ALA A 109 17.93 6.20 5.78
N THR A 110 16.70 5.71 5.65
CA THR A 110 16.06 4.72 6.52
C THR A 110 15.28 3.75 5.65
N ASP A 111 15.11 2.51 6.10
CA ASP A 111 14.28 1.48 5.48
C ASP A 111 12.76 1.69 5.68
N HIS A 112 12.36 2.75 6.40
CA HIS A 112 10.96 3.07 6.75
C HIS A 112 9.98 2.88 5.59
N GLY A 113 10.16 3.59 4.46
CA GLY A 113 9.25 3.46 3.31
C GLY A 113 9.28 2.08 2.66
N THR A 114 10.41 1.38 2.68
CA THR A 114 10.47 -0.03 2.19
C THR A 114 9.66 -0.95 3.10
N GLY A 115 9.78 -0.78 4.43
CA GLY A 115 9.02 -1.54 5.42
C GLY A 115 7.53 -1.26 5.38
N VAL A 116 7.13 0.00 5.22
CA VAL A 116 5.71 0.40 5.08
C VAL A 116 5.13 -0.16 3.78
N LEU A 117 5.84 -0.05 2.67
CA LEU A 117 5.42 -0.59 1.38
C LEU A 117 5.30 -2.13 1.40
N GLY A 118 6.24 -2.81 2.06
CA GLY A 118 6.20 -4.25 2.31
C GLY A 118 5.00 -4.67 3.15
N LEU A 119 4.75 -3.98 4.27
CA LEU A 119 3.57 -4.23 5.10
C LEU A 119 2.28 -4.07 4.28
N ALA A 120 2.20 -3.03 3.44
CA ALA A 120 1.01 -2.75 2.64
C ALA A 120 0.73 -3.83 1.57
N GLY A 121 1.76 -4.27 0.84
CA GLY A 121 1.53 -5.15 -0.32
C GLY A 121 2.73 -5.94 -0.83
N ALA A 122 3.67 -6.33 0.04
CA ALA A 122 4.64 -7.37 -0.29
C ALA A 122 3.98 -8.55 -1.01
N GLU A 123 4.63 -9.04 -2.07
CA GLU A 123 4.17 -10.17 -2.87
C GLU A 123 4.08 -11.42 -1.99
N SER A 124 3.01 -12.21 -2.14
CA SER A 124 3.06 -13.59 -1.65
C SER A 124 3.79 -14.43 -2.69
N ASN A 125 5.10 -14.61 -2.47
CA ASN A 125 6.05 -15.22 -3.40
C ASN A 125 6.83 -16.38 -2.77
N THR A 126 6.40 -16.85 -1.59
CA THR A 126 7.06 -17.89 -0.76
C THR A 126 8.41 -17.47 -0.19
N VAL A 127 8.66 -16.16 -0.13
CA VAL A 127 9.87 -15.55 0.42
C VAL A 127 9.44 -14.50 1.45
N GLY A 128 10.26 -14.30 2.48
CA GLY A 128 10.03 -13.24 3.47
C GLY A 128 8.60 -13.20 4.03
N ILE A 129 7.93 -12.08 3.77
CA ILE A 129 6.61 -11.74 4.31
C ILE A 129 5.54 -11.65 3.21
N ALA A 130 4.26 -11.75 3.59
CA ALA A 130 3.13 -11.37 2.73
C ALA A 130 2.51 -10.04 3.17
N GLY A 131 2.32 -9.10 2.25
CA GLY A 131 1.67 -7.82 2.55
C GLY A 131 0.17 -7.98 2.77
N VAL A 132 -0.45 -7.02 3.48
CA VAL A 132 -1.90 -7.01 3.76
C VAL A 132 -2.72 -7.16 2.47
N ALA A 133 -2.32 -6.47 1.41
CA ALA A 133 -2.91 -6.54 0.09
C ALA A 133 -1.91 -7.10 -0.93
N PHE A 134 -1.46 -8.34 -0.73
CA PHE A 134 -0.43 -9.00 -1.56
C PHE A 134 -0.77 -9.16 -3.06
N SER A 135 -1.99 -8.85 -3.51
CA SER A 135 -2.35 -8.77 -4.94
C SER A 135 -2.60 -7.35 -5.45
N ALA A 136 -2.38 -6.32 -4.63
CA ALA A 136 -2.44 -4.93 -5.06
C ALA A 136 -1.22 -4.57 -5.93
N LYS A 137 -1.28 -3.41 -6.58
CA LYS A 137 -0.10 -2.78 -7.18
C LYS A 137 0.31 -1.55 -6.40
N LEU A 138 1.61 -1.34 -6.33
CA LEU A 138 2.20 -0.37 -5.42
C LEU A 138 2.78 0.79 -6.21
N TRP A 139 2.54 2.00 -5.73
CA TRP A 139 3.23 3.20 -6.19
C TRP A 139 4.14 3.71 -5.08
N ALA A 140 5.43 3.83 -5.39
CA ALA A 140 6.44 4.30 -4.46
C ALA A 140 6.73 5.79 -4.72
N ILE A 141 6.32 6.65 -3.80
CA ILE A 141 6.41 8.11 -3.97
C ILE A 141 7.35 8.69 -2.93
N GLN A 142 8.56 9.06 -3.35
CA GLN A 142 9.54 9.71 -2.48
C GLN A 142 9.33 11.22 -2.49
N HIS A 143 9.49 11.90 -1.35
CA HIS A 143 9.28 13.36 -1.30
C HIS A 143 10.41 14.15 -0.63
N ASN A 144 11.37 13.51 0.02
CA ASN A 144 12.33 14.18 0.90
C ASN A 144 13.68 14.51 0.26
N THR A 145 14.10 13.78 -0.77
CA THR A 145 15.39 13.92 -1.43
C THR A 145 15.33 13.41 -2.87
N GLY A 146 16.25 13.88 -3.71
CA GLY A 146 16.39 13.45 -5.10
C GLY A 146 17.78 13.75 -5.65
N THR A 147 18.06 13.29 -6.87
CA THR A 147 19.36 13.52 -7.54
C THR A 147 19.32 14.77 -8.43
N GLY A 148 18.12 15.26 -8.74
CA GLY A 148 17.89 16.49 -9.50
C GLY A 148 17.80 17.75 -8.63
N GLN A 149 17.43 18.85 -9.29
CA GLN A 149 17.12 20.11 -8.60
C GLN A 149 15.78 20.00 -7.88
N GLU A 150 15.73 20.55 -6.66
CA GLU A 150 14.49 20.61 -5.88
C GLU A 150 13.42 21.44 -6.63
N LEU A 151 12.23 20.89 -6.74
CA LEU A 151 11.06 21.58 -7.27
C LEU A 151 10.56 22.63 -6.27
N GLN A 152 10.06 23.75 -6.79
CA GLN A 152 9.47 24.77 -5.94
C GLN A 152 8.19 24.27 -5.26
N GLY A 153 8.01 24.62 -3.99
CA GLY A 153 6.80 24.33 -3.24
C GLY A 153 7.05 23.35 -2.09
N ASN A 154 5.99 22.69 -1.63
CA ASN A 154 6.08 21.67 -0.59
C ASN A 154 6.03 20.29 -1.26
N SER A 155 7.15 19.56 -1.23
CA SER A 155 7.28 18.26 -1.92
C SER A 155 6.27 17.21 -1.43
N LEU A 156 5.89 17.22 -0.15
CA LEU A 156 4.88 16.31 0.38
C LEU A 156 3.49 16.62 -0.19
N ALA A 157 3.10 17.89 -0.27
CA ALA A 157 1.86 18.30 -0.93
C ALA A 157 1.87 17.91 -2.42
N SER A 158 2.98 18.17 -3.12
CA SER A 158 3.17 17.77 -4.51
C SER A 158 3.08 16.25 -4.71
N ALA A 159 3.56 15.45 -3.76
CA ALA A 159 3.45 13.99 -3.79
C ALA A 159 1.99 13.52 -3.70
N ILE A 160 1.22 14.11 -2.78
CA ILE A 160 -0.22 13.80 -2.61
C ILE A 160 -1.00 14.21 -3.85
N ASP A 161 -0.76 15.43 -4.37
CA ASP A 161 -1.41 15.91 -5.59
C ASP A 161 -1.08 15.02 -6.79
N TRP A 162 0.19 14.59 -6.92
CA TRP A 162 0.60 13.67 -7.96
C TRP A 162 -0.16 12.34 -7.85
N ALA A 163 -0.20 11.72 -6.66
CA ALA A 163 -0.89 10.46 -6.44
C ALA A 163 -2.38 10.54 -6.80
N ALA A 164 -3.06 11.62 -6.39
CA ALA A 164 -4.48 11.82 -6.62
C ALA A 164 -4.85 12.05 -8.09
N LEU A 165 -3.91 12.58 -8.88
CA LEU A 165 -4.13 12.87 -10.30
C LEU A 165 -3.76 11.71 -11.22
N GLN A 166 -3.08 10.68 -10.71
CA GLN A 166 -2.67 9.57 -11.56
C GLN A 166 -3.79 8.60 -11.88
N ASP A 167 -3.84 8.22 -13.15
CA ASP A 167 -4.74 7.17 -13.61
C ASP A 167 -4.30 5.81 -13.06
N SER A 168 -5.15 5.24 -12.21
CA SER A 168 -5.02 3.90 -11.66
C SER A 168 -5.38 2.80 -12.68
N GLY A 169 -5.81 3.15 -13.90
CA GLY A 169 -6.27 2.18 -14.90
C GLY A 169 -7.62 1.57 -14.54
N GLY A 170 -8.50 2.38 -13.93
CA GLY A 170 -9.83 1.95 -13.46
C GLY A 170 -9.83 1.13 -12.16
N ARG A 171 -8.67 1.01 -11.48
CA ARG A 171 -8.52 0.37 -10.17
C ARG A 171 -8.92 1.30 -9.04
N ARG A 172 -9.34 0.73 -7.92
CA ARG A 172 -9.67 1.52 -6.72
C ARG A 172 -8.37 2.00 -6.06
N GLY A 173 -8.36 3.24 -5.62
CA GLY A 173 -7.31 3.85 -4.79
C GLY A 173 -7.88 4.25 -3.43
#